data_AF-A0A7X7VNH0-F1
#
_entry.id   AF-A0A7X7VNH0-F1
#
_cell.length_a   1.000
_cell.length_b   1.000
_cell.length_c   1.000
_cell.angle_alpha   90.00
_cell.angle_beta   90.00
_cell.angle_gamma   90.00
#
_symmetry.space_group_name_H-M   'P 1'
#
loop_
_entity.id
_entity.type
_entity.pdbx_description
1 polymer ?
#
loop_
_entity_poly.entity_id
_entity_poly.type
_entity_poly.pdbx_seq_one_letter_code
_entity_poly.pdbx_strand_id
1 'polypeptide(L)'
;MIYLSQLLGNPVYDCDGEKVGQVNDLGIATGEIFPRITSLAITGPGKTPFMISWRKYVDTFNEQEVRLKVVSTDIRFSYLQPDEVLIARDLLDKQIVDTRGMSIVRVNDLKLSDTSSSQLRLLGAEVGVRGVLRRISPKLERAVLRICKNLGKVLPERIIAWNYMDLLDRDLSDVKLSVTHKTLDDMHPADIADIIERLDPRLRGRVFAQLDDEHAADAMAEIDDDKAAEIMGDLDETSASRMLSEMDPDDAAELVSELDYDKAEKLLNLMGIKEQKAIRQLLGYRENTAGRIMTSEFVELPEKDRVCDAVGTLKGLDEDFETVHYVYLNNEDSQLSGIVSLNDLIVAEKTTRLSDIATKELITASPDDDQEDVAENISKYNLLAMPVVSEKGTLLGIVTVDDALDVLEEEHEEDLQIAGAPHSEGTEERPGHDFIMVLTHETWFFFWLIGIAALTMLYGTSMNIESVILSSLGLPIALLVAEDSVNYATNFFLEYDPDDEEAPSTAGFTFKGVVLGLLTAALSGSIAMGFFNALLSESDSGLQSASIAPVLLGTFGLAAGCIALSFLLSPIYLLVLRHRDKRNLETSGISLTIIAMIVTVVLYVAGFALFIASGLGI
;
A
#
# COMPACT_ATOMS: atom_id res chain seq x y z
N MET A 1 -6.93 -32.28 24.97
CA MET A 1 -6.27 -31.88 23.71
C MET A 1 -4.78 -32.01 23.93
N ILE A 2 -4.07 -32.56 22.96
CA ILE A 2 -2.65 -32.91 23.07
C ILE A 2 -1.95 -32.24 21.89
N TYR A 3 -0.74 -31.74 22.10
CA TYR A 3 0.09 -31.24 21.00
C TYR A 3 1.06 -32.31 20.51
N LEU A 4 1.38 -32.29 19.22
CA LEU A 4 2.30 -33.25 18.61
C LEU A 4 3.66 -33.25 19.33
N SER A 5 4.19 -32.08 19.67
CA SER A 5 5.45 -31.94 20.41
C SER A 5 5.48 -32.69 21.75
N GLN A 6 4.32 -32.93 22.38
CA GLN A 6 4.20 -33.68 23.63
C GLN A 6 4.18 -35.21 23.43
N LEU A 7 3.87 -35.68 22.22
CA LEU A 7 3.85 -37.10 21.88
C LEU A 7 5.19 -37.57 21.33
N LEU A 8 5.89 -36.72 20.58
CA LEU A 8 7.19 -37.05 19.99
C LEU A 8 8.22 -37.43 21.08
N GLY A 9 8.91 -38.55 20.88
CA GLY A 9 9.90 -39.08 21.82
C GLY A 9 9.33 -39.90 22.98
N ASN A 10 8.01 -39.95 23.17
CA ASN A 10 7.42 -40.73 24.24
C ASN A 10 7.67 -42.24 24.05
N PRO A 11 7.94 -43.00 25.13
CA PRO A 11 8.07 -44.44 25.06
C PRO A 11 6.77 -45.10 24.58
N VAL A 12 6.92 -46.07 23.68
CA VAL A 12 5.84 -46.95 23.26
C VAL A 12 6.03 -48.30 23.95
N TYR A 13 5.01 -48.73 24.71
CA TYR A 13 4.97 -50.01 25.40
C TYR A 13 4.00 -50.96 24.72
N ASP A 14 4.31 -52.25 24.73
CA ASP A 14 3.35 -53.28 24.34
C ASP A 14 2.35 -53.60 25.47
N CYS A 15 1.47 -54.58 25.26
CA CYS A 15 0.46 -54.94 26.26
C CYS A 15 1.06 -55.57 27.53
N ASP A 16 2.27 -56.12 27.46
CA ASP A 16 2.98 -56.73 28.60
C ASP A 16 3.88 -55.72 29.33
N GLY A 17 3.96 -54.48 28.82
CA GLY A 17 4.77 -53.40 29.39
C GLY A 17 6.21 -53.39 28.91
N GLU A 18 6.57 -54.17 27.89
CA GLU A 18 7.89 -54.11 27.28
C GLU A 18 8.01 -52.87 26.38
N LYS A 19 9.16 -52.20 26.43
CA LYS A 19 9.41 -51.00 25.63
C LYS A 19 9.72 -51.39 24.19
N VAL A 20 8.77 -51.11 23.30
CA VAL A 20 8.89 -51.34 21.85
C VAL A 20 9.79 -50.28 21.20
N GLY A 21 9.73 -49.02 21.66
CA GLY A 21 10.49 -47.94 21.06
C GLY A 21 10.08 -46.56 21.57
N GLN A 22 10.22 -45.55 20.72
CA GLN A 22 9.77 -44.18 20.96
C GLN A 22 8.96 -43.66 19.77
N VAL A 23 7.96 -42.81 20.04
CA VAL A 23 7.18 -42.15 19.00
C VAL A 23 8.09 -41.25 18.17
N ASN A 24 8.11 -41.47 16.86
CA ASN A 24 8.91 -40.70 15.91
C ASN A 24 8.07 -39.72 15.11
N ASP A 25 6.89 -40.16 14.66
CA ASP A 25 5.98 -39.39 13.82
C ASP A 25 4.58 -39.99 13.83
N LEU A 26 3.59 -39.26 13.32
CA LEU A 26 2.21 -39.69 13.14
C LEU A 26 1.80 -39.48 11.68
N GLY A 27 1.12 -40.46 11.09
CA GLY A 27 0.53 -40.31 9.76
C GLY A 27 -0.93 -39.87 9.83
N ILE A 28 -1.32 -38.96 8.96
CA ILE A 28 -2.71 -38.59 8.72
C ILE A 28 -3.12 -38.98 7.30
N ALA A 29 -4.38 -39.36 7.11
CA ALA A 29 -4.96 -39.41 5.77
C ALA A 29 -5.38 -38.00 5.35
N THR A 30 -4.97 -37.58 4.16
CA THR A 30 -5.47 -36.35 3.52
C THR A 30 -6.91 -36.59 3.03
N GLY A 31 -7.73 -35.55 2.86
CA GLY A 31 -9.12 -35.73 2.39
C GLY A 31 -10.24 -35.48 3.43
N GLU A 32 -9.93 -35.20 4.71
CA GLU A 32 -10.91 -34.91 5.76
C GLU A 32 -10.71 -33.52 6.40
N ILE A 33 -11.80 -32.84 6.79
CA ILE A 33 -11.77 -31.52 7.46
C ILE A 33 -10.95 -31.55 8.77
N PHE A 34 -11.02 -32.66 9.49
CA PHE A 34 -10.22 -32.92 10.70
C PHE A 34 -9.61 -34.31 10.57
N PRO A 35 -8.44 -34.44 9.91
CA PRO A 35 -7.94 -35.74 9.49
C PRO A 35 -7.54 -36.56 10.70
N ARG A 36 -7.90 -37.84 10.65
CA ARG A 36 -7.61 -38.80 11.72
C ARG A 36 -6.17 -39.30 11.61
N ILE A 37 -5.56 -39.58 12.75
CA ILE A 37 -4.27 -40.30 12.78
C ILE A 37 -4.51 -41.75 12.31
N THR A 38 -3.85 -42.16 11.23
CA THR A 38 -3.97 -43.49 10.61
C THR A 38 -2.81 -44.40 10.97
N SER A 39 -1.61 -43.85 11.12
CA SER A 39 -0.38 -44.59 11.40
C SER A 39 0.47 -43.95 12.49
N LEU A 40 1.25 -44.78 13.18
CA LEU A 40 2.21 -44.40 14.19
C LEU A 40 3.60 -44.86 13.73
N ALA A 41 4.52 -43.91 13.56
CA ALA A 41 5.93 -44.20 13.30
C ALA A 41 6.68 -44.34 14.62
N ILE A 42 7.40 -45.45 14.79
CA ILE A 42 8.14 -45.79 16.00
C ILE A 42 9.61 -45.96 15.65
N THR A 43 10.48 -45.33 16.44
CA THR A 43 11.93 -45.59 16.42
C THR A 43 12.24 -46.71 17.41
N GLY A 44 12.60 -47.88 16.88
CA GLY A 44 12.93 -49.06 17.67
C GLY A 44 14.30 -48.97 18.39
N PRO A 45 14.67 -49.98 19.20
CA PRO A 45 15.90 -49.98 20.02
C PRO A 45 17.21 -49.84 19.22
N GLY A 46 17.20 -50.22 17.93
CA GLY A 46 18.33 -50.06 17.00
C GLY A 46 18.31 -48.77 16.17
N LYS A 47 17.48 -47.78 16.52
CA LYS A 47 17.21 -46.56 15.74
C LYS A 47 16.63 -46.81 14.34
N THR A 48 16.09 -47.99 14.09
CA THR A 48 15.38 -48.31 12.84
C THR A 48 13.94 -47.85 12.96
N PRO A 49 13.49 -46.88 12.15
CA PRO A 49 12.09 -46.46 12.15
C PRO A 49 11.23 -47.52 11.45
N PHE A 50 10.04 -47.77 12.00
CA PHE A 50 9.02 -48.59 11.36
C PHE A 50 7.64 -48.01 11.68
N MET A 51 6.66 -48.29 10.83
CA MET A 51 5.29 -47.79 11.01
C MET A 51 4.32 -48.90 11.36
N ILE A 52 3.31 -48.56 12.14
CA ILE A 52 2.20 -49.46 12.49
C ILE A 52 0.86 -48.72 12.32
N SER A 53 -0.21 -49.47 12.06
CA SER A 53 -1.56 -48.88 11.99
C SER A 53 -2.03 -48.43 13.38
N TRP A 54 -2.42 -47.16 13.50
CA TRP A 54 -2.92 -46.57 14.74
C TRP A 54 -4.14 -47.34 15.26
N ARG A 55 -5.18 -47.45 14.43
CA ARG A 55 -6.46 -48.09 14.79
C ARG A 55 -6.30 -49.53 15.26
N LYS A 56 -5.41 -50.29 14.62
CA LYS A 56 -5.24 -51.72 14.88
C LYS A 56 -4.47 -51.99 16.18
N TYR A 57 -3.42 -51.21 16.44
CA TYR A 57 -2.46 -51.56 17.47
C TYR A 57 -2.45 -50.61 18.67
N VAL A 58 -2.86 -49.36 18.56
CA VAL A 58 -2.88 -48.43 19.71
C VAL A 58 -4.10 -48.68 20.58
N ASP A 59 -3.88 -48.83 21.89
CA ASP A 59 -4.92 -48.99 22.91
C ASP A 59 -5.22 -47.67 23.61
N THR A 60 -4.22 -47.16 24.33
CA THR A 60 -4.28 -45.91 25.08
C THR A 60 -3.07 -45.04 24.79
N PHE A 61 -3.25 -43.74 24.83
CA PHE A 61 -2.18 -42.76 24.69
C PHE A 61 -2.36 -41.64 25.72
N ASN A 62 -1.26 -41.07 26.19
CA ASN A 62 -1.25 -39.88 27.01
C ASN A 62 0.01 -39.05 26.72
N GLU A 63 0.23 -37.95 27.44
CA GLU A 63 1.40 -37.07 27.27
C GLU A 63 2.75 -37.71 27.65
N GLN A 64 2.76 -38.94 28.19
CA GLN A 64 3.97 -39.60 28.69
C GLN A 64 4.28 -40.93 27.99
N GLU A 65 3.27 -41.65 27.53
CA GLU A 65 3.43 -42.97 26.93
C GLU A 65 2.31 -43.32 25.94
N VAL A 66 2.61 -44.25 25.03
CA VAL A 66 1.65 -44.90 24.14
C VAL A 66 1.67 -46.39 24.43
N ARG A 67 0.51 -47.02 24.63
CA ARG A 67 0.38 -48.47 24.87
C ARG A 67 -0.29 -49.16 23.70
N LEU A 68 0.26 -50.32 23.34
CA LEU A 68 -0.27 -51.16 22.27
C LEU A 68 -1.18 -52.27 22.81
N LYS A 69 -2.12 -52.73 21.97
CA LYS A 69 -3.07 -53.83 22.23
C LYS A 69 -2.44 -55.22 22.19
N VAL A 70 -1.23 -55.33 21.64
CA VAL A 70 -0.57 -56.61 21.32
C VAL A 70 0.87 -56.59 21.79
N VAL A 71 1.45 -57.78 21.99
CA VAL A 71 2.85 -58.00 22.31
C VAL A 71 3.73 -57.60 21.12
N SER A 72 4.95 -57.14 21.39
CA SER A 72 5.91 -56.69 20.36
C SER A 72 6.12 -57.66 19.18
N THR A 73 6.02 -58.98 19.41
CA THR A 73 6.19 -60.02 18.37
C THR A 73 5.05 -60.11 17.36
N ASP A 74 3.85 -59.63 17.72
CA ASP A 74 2.64 -59.72 16.90
C ASP A 74 2.40 -58.48 16.04
N ILE A 75 3.29 -57.48 16.17
CA ILE A 75 3.25 -56.24 15.39
C ILE A 75 3.55 -56.57 13.93
N ARG A 76 2.69 -56.08 13.03
CA ARG A 76 2.96 -56.06 11.57
C ARG A 76 3.23 -54.63 11.13
N PHE A 77 4.33 -54.45 10.42
CA PHE A 77 4.72 -53.17 9.87
C PHE A 77 3.77 -52.74 8.74
N SER A 78 3.53 -51.45 8.67
CA SER A 78 2.83 -50.77 7.58
C SER A 78 3.82 -49.92 6.79
N TYR A 79 3.46 -49.60 5.57
CA TYR A 79 4.11 -48.58 4.76
C TYR A 79 3.23 -47.33 4.69
N LEU A 80 3.83 -46.17 4.46
CA LEU A 80 3.11 -44.93 4.21
C LEU A 80 2.32 -45.08 2.91
N GLN A 81 1.01 -44.86 2.95
CA GLN A 81 0.19 -44.87 1.73
C GLN A 81 0.35 -43.55 0.95
N PRO A 82 0.05 -43.50 -0.36
CA PRO A 82 0.16 -42.27 -1.15
C PRO A 82 -0.72 -41.12 -0.67
N ASP A 83 -1.84 -41.43 -0.02
CA ASP A 83 -2.79 -40.49 0.59
C ASP A 83 -2.48 -40.18 2.07
N GLU A 84 -1.34 -40.66 2.59
CA GLU A 84 -0.91 -40.41 3.95
C GLU A 84 0.28 -39.45 4.04
N VAL A 85 0.21 -38.51 4.98
CA VAL A 85 1.25 -37.50 5.24
C VAL A 85 1.77 -37.65 6.66
N LEU A 86 3.09 -37.52 6.83
CA LEU A 86 3.74 -37.58 8.14
C LEU A 86 3.81 -36.18 8.75
N ILE A 87 3.06 -35.94 9.81
CA ILE A 87 2.82 -34.56 10.29
C ILE A 87 4.03 -33.92 10.99
N ALA A 88 4.96 -34.69 11.57
CA ALA A 88 6.18 -34.12 12.13
C ALA A 88 7.24 -33.84 11.05
N ARG A 89 7.31 -34.66 10.01
CA ARG A 89 8.25 -34.47 8.89
C ARG A 89 7.77 -33.41 7.89
N ASP A 90 6.49 -33.45 7.56
CA ASP A 90 5.93 -32.76 6.38
C ASP A 90 5.18 -31.47 6.74
N LEU A 91 4.83 -31.24 8.01
CA LEU A 91 4.09 -30.04 8.45
C LEU A 91 4.78 -29.26 9.56
N LEU A 92 5.34 -29.93 10.57
CA LEU A 92 6.05 -29.25 11.64
C LEU A 92 7.27 -28.48 11.08
N ASP A 93 7.52 -27.27 11.57
CA ASP A 93 8.58 -26.38 11.07
C ASP A 93 8.44 -25.86 9.64
N LYS A 94 7.36 -26.23 8.94
CA LYS A 94 7.10 -25.75 7.59
C LYS A 94 6.38 -24.40 7.60
N GLN A 95 6.54 -23.66 6.52
CA GLN A 95 5.77 -22.46 6.24
C GLN A 95 4.46 -22.85 5.57
N ILE A 96 3.38 -22.25 6.03
CA ILE A 96 2.02 -22.47 5.55
C ILE A 96 1.37 -21.12 5.29
N VAL A 97 0.45 -21.08 4.33
CA VAL A 97 -0.41 -19.92 4.08
C VAL A 97 -1.65 -20.04 4.96
N ASP A 98 -1.91 -19.02 5.78
CA ASP A 98 -3.18 -18.84 6.50
C ASP A 98 -4.16 -18.14 5.58
N THR A 99 -5.07 -18.88 4.95
CA THR A 99 -6.05 -18.29 4.01
C THR A 99 -7.09 -17.42 4.69
N ARG A 100 -7.24 -17.50 6.03
CA ARG A 100 -8.15 -16.63 6.79
C ARG A 100 -7.47 -15.38 7.32
N GLY A 101 -6.21 -15.54 7.72
CA GLY A 101 -5.39 -14.47 8.29
C GLY A 101 -4.49 -13.79 7.27
N MET A 102 -4.61 -14.12 5.98
CA MET A 102 -3.87 -13.58 4.84
C MET A 102 -2.37 -13.37 5.16
N SER A 103 -1.75 -14.41 5.71
CA SER A 103 -0.35 -14.34 6.11
C SER A 103 0.33 -15.69 6.07
N ILE A 104 1.61 -15.68 5.69
CA ILE A 104 2.45 -16.86 5.79
C ILE A 104 2.98 -16.98 7.21
N VAL A 105 2.84 -18.17 7.76
CA VAL A 105 3.23 -18.46 9.14
C VAL A 105 3.96 -19.78 9.24
N ARG A 106 4.82 -19.88 10.24
CA ARG A 106 5.55 -21.12 10.53
C ARG A 106 4.79 -21.98 11.52
N VAL A 107 4.61 -23.26 11.19
CA VAL A 107 4.01 -24.24 12.09
C VAL A 107 4.98 -24.55 13.23
N ASN A 108 4.70 -24.01 14.42
CA ASN A 108 5.52 -24.23 15.61
C ASN A 108 5.13 -25.51 16.35
N ASP A 109 3.86 -25.91 16.27
CA ASP A 109 3.33 -27.14 16.84
C ASP A 109 2.01 -27.54 16.15
N LEU A 110 1.53 -28.76 16.37
CA LEU A 110 0.27 -29.24 15.81
C LEU A 110 -0.68 -29.69 16.91
N LYS A 111 -1.93 -29.20 16.86
CA LYS A 111 -2.93 -29.43 17.89
C LYS A 111 -3.81 -30.63 17.53
N LEU A 112 -3.81 -31.63 18.39
CA LEU A 112 -4.58 -32.87 18.23
C LEU A 112 -5.74 -32.91 19.23
N SER A 113 -6.91 -33.31 18.74
CA SER A 113 -8.09 -33.58 19.56
C SER A 113 -8.30 -35.07 19.74
N ASP A 114 -8.67 -35.44 20.97
CA ASP A 114 -9.16 -36.77 21.29
C ASP A 114 -10.69 -36.74 21.14
N THR A 115 -11.22 -37.51 20.19
CA THR A 115 -12.68 -37.66 20.00
C THR A 115 -13.23 -38.86 20.77
N SER A 116 -12.39 -39.87 21.02
CA SER A 116 -12.70 -41.13 21.70
C SER A 116 -11.36 -41.72 22.17
N SER A 117 -11.28 -42.31 23.37
CA SER A 117 -10.03 -42.70 24.07
C SER A 117 -8.93 -43.44 23.27
N SER A 118 -9.19 -43.88 22.04
CA SER A 118 -8.24 -44.53 21.14
C SER A 118 -8.04 -43.84 19.77
N GLN A 119 -8.63 -42.67 19.48
CA GLN A 119 -8.55 -42.02 18.16
C GLN A 119 -8.26 -40.52 18.24
N LEU A 120 -7.12 -40.12 17.66
CA LEU A 120 -6.70 -38.74 17.51
C LEU A 120 -7.12 -38.16 16.15
N ARG A 121 -7.49 -36.88 16.14
CA ARG A 121 -7.70 -36.07 14.93
C ARG A 121 -6.87 -34.79 15.00
N LEU A 122 -6.35 -34.35 13.86
CA LEU A 122 -5.67 -33.06 13.72
C LEU A 122 -6.70 -31.94 13.64
N LEU A 123 -6.57 -30.94 14.52
CA LEU A 123 -7.41 -29.74 14.50
C LEU A 123 -6.80 -28.61 13.68
N GLY A 124 -5.47 -28.43 13.78
CA GLY A 124 -4.78 -27.30 13.18
C GLY A 124 -3.35 -27.11 13.66
N ALA A 125 -2.68 -26.09 13.12
CA ALA A 125 -1.33 -25.68 13.48
C ALA A 125 -1.33 -24.54 14.51
N GLU A 126 -0.48 -24.66 15.53
CA GLU A 126 -0.15 -23.57 16.43
C GLU A 126 1.02 -22.78 15.85
N VAL A 127 0.78 -21.49 15.61
CA VAL A 127 1.78 -20.58 15.03
C VAL A 127 2.25 -19.52 16.03
N GLY A 128 1.64 -19.46 17.21
CA GLY A 128 2.03 -18.53 18.26
C GLY A 128 3.31 -18.92 19.02
N VAL A 129 3.82 -17.96 19.80
CA VAL A 129 5.00 -18.12 20.69
C VAL A 129 4.84 -19.28 21.68
N ARG A 130 3.60 -19.64 22.04
CA ARG A 130 3.32 -20.78 22.93
C ARG A 130 3.80 -22.11 22.34
N GLY A 131 3.68 -22.32 21.03
CA GLY A 131 4.22 -23.51 20.36
C GLY A 131 5.75 -23.60 20.50
N VAL A 132 6.44 -22.48 20.28
CA VAL A 132 7.91 -22.37 20.44
C VAL A 132 8.34 -22.68 21.87
N LEU A 133 7.67 -22.06 22.86
CA LEU A 133 7.98 -22.26 24.28
C LEU A 133 7.79 -23.73 24.70
N ARG A 134 6.73 -24.39 24.21
CA ARG A 134 6.44 -25.79 24.52
C ARG A 134 7.53 -26.71 24.00
N ARG A 135 8.04 -26.41 22.80
CA ARG A 135 9.10 -27.17 22.16
C ARG A 135 10.44 -27.08 22.89
N ILE A 136 10.77 -25.91 23.44
CA ILE A 136 11.96 -25.74 24.28
C ILE A 136 11.78 -26.51 25.60
N SER A 137 10.65 -26.29 26.28
CA SER A 137 10.27 -27.10 27.44
C SER A 137 8.81 -26.85 27.84
N PRO A 138 8.01 -27.91 28.07
CA PRO A 138 6.66 -27.77 28.64
C PRO A 138 6.64 -27.13 30.03
N LYS A 139 7.77 -27.12 30.75
CA LYS A 139 7.90 -26.43 32.04
C LYS A 139 8.11 -24.93 31.85
N LEU A 140 8.79 -24.53 30.77
CA LEU A 140 9.04 -23.13 30.41
C LEU A 140 7.73 -22.43 30.02
N GLU A 141 6.91 -23.04 29.15
CA GLU A 141 5.57 -22.51 28.81
C GLU A 141 4.76 -22.24 30.10
N ARG A 142 4.70 -23.22 31.02
CA ARG A 142 3.99 -23.08 32.30
C ARG A 142 4.57 -22.02 33.24
N ALA A 143 5.88 -21.73 33.16
CA ALA A 143 6.51 -20.68 33.93
C ALA A 143 6.17 -19.30 33.35
N VAL A 144 6.30 -19.13 32.03
CA VAL A 144 5.98 -17.89 31.32
C VAL A 144 4.49 -17.56 31.48
N LEU A 145 3.59 -18.54 31.33
CA LEU A 145 2.15 -18.33 31.54
C LEU A 145 1.82 -17.88 32.97
N ARG A 146 2.53 -18.40 33.99
CA ARG A 146 2.38 -17.94 35.37
C ARG A 146 2.86 -16.50 35.55
N ILE A 147 3.99 -16.14 34.96
CA ILE A 147 4.54 -14.78 35.01
C ILE A 147 3.57 -13.80 34.33
N CYS A 148 3.11 -14.09 33.12
CA CYS A 148 2.16 -13.25 32.39
C CYS A 148 0.85 -13.08 33.16
N LYS A 149 0.29 -14.17 33.71
CA LYS A 149 -0.93 -14.12 34.52
C LYS A 149 -0.76 -13.26 35.77
N ASN A 150 0.40 -13.31 36.43
CA ASN A 150 0.71 -12.47 37.58
C ASN A 150 0.87 -10.99 37.21
N LEU A 151 1.23 -10.68 35.96
CA LEU A 151 1.32 -9.32 35.42
C LEU A 151 0.02 -8.83 34.75
N GLY A 152 -1.07 -9.60 34.86
CA GLY A 152 -2.36 -9.25 34.26
C GLY A 152 -2.42 -9.40 32.73
N LYS A 153 -1.41 -10.02 32.10
CA LYS A 153 -1.37 -10.28 30.65
C LYS A 153 -1.69 -11.75 30.35
N VAL A 154 -2.37 -12.00 29.23
CA VAL A 154 -2.65 -13.36 28.73
C VAL A 154 -1.82 -13.58 27.46
N LEU A 155 -1.15 -14.72 27.34
CA LEU A 155 -0.53 -15.17 26.10
C LEU A 155 -1.57 -15.99 25.32
N PRO A 156 -2.12 -15.46 24.21
CA PRO A 156 -3.12 -16.18 23.42
C PRO A 156 -2.50 -17.42 22.75
N GLU A 157 -3.35 -18.43 22.53
CA GLU A 157 -3.09 -19.49 21.54
C GLU A 157 -3.48 -18.95 20.16
N ARG A 158 -2.58 -19.06 19.18
CA ARG A 158 -2.86 -18.69 17.79
C ARG A 158 -2.84 -19.97 16.97
N ILE A 159 -4.03 -20.49 16.72
CA ILE A 159 -4.24 -21.77 16.02
C ILE A 159 -4.92 -21.49 14.70
N ILE A 160 -4.31 -21.98 13.63
CA ILE A 160 -4.88 -22.01 12.29
C ILE A 160 -5.46 -23.39 12.10
N ALA A 161 -6.77 -23.44 11.88
CA ALA A 161 -7.45 -24.72 11.69
C ALA A 161 -6.98 -25.37 10.40
N TRP A 162 -6.98 -26.70 10.37
CA TRP A 162 -6.47 -27.49 9.24
C TRP A 162 -7.11 -27.11 7.90
N ASN A 163 -8.36 -26.67 7.92
CA ASN A 163 -9.13 -26.25 6.73
C ASN A 163 -8.75 -24.85 6.18
N TYR A 164 -7.85 -24.11 6.84
CA TYR A 164 -7.37 -22.80 6.41
C TYR A 164 -5.86 -22.79 6.16
N MET A 165 -5.29 -23.96 5.87
CA MET A 165 -3.85 -24.16 5.71
C MET A 165 -3.53 -24.61 4.30
N ASP A 166 -2.69 -23.85 3.60
CA ASP A 166 -2.07 -24.28 2.34
C ASP A 166 -0.54 -24.43 2.47
N LEU A 167 0.06 -25.37 1.75
CA LEU A 167 1.49 -25.72 1.84
C LEU A 167 2.29 -25.16 0.65
N LEU A 168 3.45 -24.59 0.95
CA LEU A 168 4.33 -23.95 -0.04
C LEU A 168 5.49 -24.84 -0.54
N ASP A 169 5.58 -26.11 -0.13
CA ASP A 169 6.77 -26.95 -0.35
C ASP A 169 6.64 -27.87 -1.59
N ARG A 170 7.58 -27.74 -2.54
CA ARG A 170 7.53 -28.36 -3.89
C ARG A 170 7.61 -29.88 -3.89
N ASP A 171 8.25 -30.53 -2.90
CA ASP A 171 8.37 -32.00 -2.84
C ASP A 171 7.05 -32.71 -2.46
N LEU A 172 6.06 -31.94 -1.99
CA LEU A 172 4.72 -32.41 -1.66
C LEU A 172 3.67 -31.94 -2.66
N SER A 173 4.07 -31.35 -3.79
CA SER A 173 3.17 -30.94 -4.87
C SER A 173 2.34 -32.10 -5.44
N ASP A 174 2.84 -33.34 -5.36
CA ASP A 174 2.10 -34.56 -5.68
C ASP A 174 1.16 -35.03 -4.55
N VAL A 175 1.40 -34.59 -3.33
CA VAL A 175 0.48 -34.77 -2.20
C VAL A 175 -0.53 -33.64 -2.28
N LYS A 176 -1.45 -33.75 -3.24
CA LYS A 176 -2.66 -32.93 -3.24
C LYS A 176 -3.30 -33.09 -1.88
N LEU A 177 -3.23 -32.06 -1.03
CA LEU A 177 -4.09 -31.87 0.12
C LEU A 177 -5.51 -31.62 -0.43
N SER A 178 -6.05 -32.64 -1.09
CA SER A 178 -7.31 -32.61 -1.83
C SER A 178 -8.44 -32.72 -0.84
N VAL A 179 -8.72 -31.61 -0.18
CA VAL A 179 -10.05 -31.29 0.31
C VAL A 179 -10.34 -29.90 -0.20
N THR A 180 -11.42 -29.77 -0.95
CA THR A 180 -12.06 -28.54 -1.38
C THR A 180 -12.02 -27.47 -0.29
N HIS A 181 -10.99 -26.63 -0.35
CA HIS A 181 -10.75 -25.44 0.44
C HIS A 181 -10.22 -24.42 -0.56
N LYS A 182 -10.64 -23.15 -0.47
CA LYS A 182 -10.25 -22.08 -1.39
C LYS A 182 -8.76 -22.22 -1.70
N THR A 183 -8.42 -22.68 -2.90
CA THR A 183 -7.04 -22.61 -3.41
C THR A 183 -6.70 -21.13 -3.59
N LEU A 184 -5.42 -20.80 -3.75
CA LEU A 184 -5.06 -19.43 -4.12
C LEU A 184 -5.87 -18.99 -5.36
N ASP A 185 -6.10 -19.90 -6.31
CA ASP A 185 -6.97 -19.74 -7.48
C ASP A 185 -8.47 -19.46 -7.17
N ASP A 186 -8.94 -19.62 -5.93
CA ASP A 186 -10.31 -19.27 -5.52
C ASP A 186 -10.38 -17.95 -4.72
N MET A 187 -9.24 -17.26 -4.60
CA MET A 187 -9.10 -15.95 -3.95
C MET A 187 -9.21 -14.82 -4.98
N HIS A 188 -9.59 -13.63 -4.52
CA HIS A 188 -9.59 -12.46 -5.38
C HIS A 188 -8.14 -12.07 -5.69
N PRO A 189 -7.80 -11.64 -6.91
CA PRO A 189 -6.48 -11.11 -7.28
C PRO A 189 -5.90 -10.10 -6.27
N ALA A 190 -6.67 -9.07 -5.90
CA ALA A 190 -6.32 -8.14 -4.82
C ALA A 190 -5.90 -8.81 -3.48
N ASP A 191 -6.58 -9.88 -3.02
CA ASP A 191 -6.19 -10.58 -1.79
C ASP A 191 -4.86 -11.33 -1.96
N ILE A 192 -4.57 -11.79 -3.18
CA ILE A 192 -3.34 -12.49 -3.55
C ILE A 192 -2.18 -11.49 -3.61
N ALA A 193 -2.38 -10.33 -4.24
CA ALA A 193 -1.43 -9.21 -4.24
C ALA A 193 -1.03 -8.82 -2.82
N ASP A 194 -2.02 -8.60 -1.95
CA ASP A 194 -1.86 -8.23 -0.54
C ASP A 194 -1.04 -9.28 0.26
N ILE A 195 -1.13 -10.55 -0.12
CA ILE A 195 -0.27 -11.62 0.40
C ILE A 195 1.15 -11.48 -0.16
N ILE A 196 1.31 -11.37 -1.48
CA ILE A 196 2.58 -11.36 -2.21
C ILE A 196 3.46 -10.18 -1.77
N GLU A 197 2.88 -9.00 -1.59
CA GLU A 197 3.61 -7.81 -1.14
C GLU A 197 4.28 -8.00 0.22
N ARG A 198 3.60 -8.72 1.12
CA ARG A 198 4.10 -9.00 2.49
C ARG A 198 5.11 -10.15 2.52
N LEU A 199 5.43 -10.77 1.37
CA LEU A 199 6.38 -11.88 1.31
C LEU A 199 7.81 -11.42 1.09
N ASP A 200 8.73 -12.18 1.69
CA ASP A 200 10.14 -12.14 1.31
C ASP A 200 10.29 -12.50 -0.18
N PRO A 201 11.13 -11.79 -0.95
CA PRO A 201 11.28 -11.98 -2.40
C PRO A 201 11.48 -13.44 -2.83
N ARG A 202 12.13 -14.26 -1.99
CA ARG A 202 12.39 -15.69 -2.27
C ARG A 202 11.13 -16.57 -2.25
N LEU A 203 10.03 -16.09 -1.68
CA LEU A 203 8.77 -16.80 -1.56
C LEU A 203 7.74 -16.35 -2.60
N ARG A 204 7.82 -15.12 -3.10
CA ARG A 204 6.90 -14.55 -4.12
C ARG A 204 6.80 -15.45 -5.36
N GLY A 205 7.93 -15.80 -5.96
CA GLY A 205 7.95 -16.69 -7.14
C GLY A 205 7.42 -18.11 -6.90
N ARG A 206 7.21 -18.54 -5.66
CA ARG A 206 6.54 -19.82 -5.37
C ARG A 206 5.03 -19.71 -5.35
N VAL A 207 4.51 -18.55 -4.93
CA VAL A 207 3.08 -18.26 -4.94
C VAL A 207 2.60 -18.13 -6.38
N PHE A 208 3.31 -17.34 -7.21
CA PHE A 208 3.01 -17.25 -8.65
C PHE A 208 3.07 -18.60 -9.37
N ALA A 209 3.97 -19.50 -8.97
CA ALA A 209 4.06 -20.83 -9.57
C ALA A 209 2.91 -21.80 -9.18
N GLN A 210 2.05 -21.40 -8.23
CA GLN A 210 0.87 -22.15 -7.82
C GLN A 210 -0.41 -21.63 -8.49
N LEU A 211 -0.41 -20.36 -8.89
CA LEU A 211 -1.50 -19.73 -9.64
C LEU A 211 -1.50 -20.22 -11.09
N ASP A 212 -2.67 -20.22 -11.71
CA ASP A 212 -2.75 -20.26 -13.15
C ASP A 212 -2.30 -18.92 -13.76
N ASP A 213 -2.19 -18.90 -15.08
CA ASP A 213 -1.55 -17.81 -15.82
C ASP A 213 -2.34 -16.51 -15.74
N GLU A 214 -3.67 -16.63 -15.66
CA GLU A 214 -4.68 -15.56 -15.58
C GLU A 214 -4.68 -14.93 -14.18
N HIS A 215 -4.94 -15.70 -13.12
CA HIS A 215 -4.91 -15.16 -11.74
C HIS A 215 -3.54 -14.61 -11.35
N ALA A 216 -2.46 -15.13 -11.95
CA ALA A 216 -1.11 -14.59 -11.75
C ALA A 216 -0.91 -13.23 -12.43
N ALA A 217 -1.57 -12.97 -13.55
CA ALA A 217 -1.56 -11.69 -14.25
C ALA A 217 -2.39 -10.67 -13.49
N ASP A 218 -3.66 -10.99 -13.17
CA ASP A 218 -4.55 -10.12 -12.40
C ASP A 218 -3.93 -9.75 -11.04
N ALA A 219 -3.39 -10.74 -10.32
CA ALA A 219 -2.77 -10.48 -9.03
C ALA A 219 -1.44 -9.72 -9.13
N MET A 220 -0.86 -9.59 -10.33
CA MET A 220 0.31 -8.76 -10.56
C MET A 220 -0.08 -7.33 -10.92
N ALA A 221 -1.19 -7.12 -11.65
CA ALA A 221 -1.76 -5.80 -11.89
C ALA A 221 -2.17 -5.10 -10.58
N GLU A 222 -2.64 -5.88 -9.61
CA GLU A 222 -3.07 -5.39 -8.29
C GLU A 222 -1.92 -5.13 -7.28
N ILE A 223 -0.66 -5.32 -7.69
CA ILE A 223 0.51 -5.06 -6.83
C ILE A 223 1.05 -3.67 -7.15
N ASP A 224 1.41 -2.93 -6.11
CA ASP A 224 2.15 -1.66 -6.19
C ASP A 224 3.30 -1.71 -7.21
N ASP A 225 3.30 -0.76 -8.16
CA ASP A 225 4.08 -0.83 -9.41
C ASP A 225 5.57 -1.06 -9.20
N ASP A 226 6.15 -0.37 -8.22
CA ASP A 226 7.55 -0.52 -7.83
C ASP A 226 7.89 -1.98 -7.46
N LYS A 227 7.01 -2.62 -6.68
CA LYS A 227 7.15 -4.03 -6.29
C LYS A 227 6.84 -4.95 -7.47
N ALA A 228 5.83 -4.65 -8.26
CA ALA A 228 5.48 -5.43 -9.45
C ALA A 228 6.65 -5.46 -10.44
N ALA A 229 7.30 -4.32 -10.69
CA ALA A 229 8.49 -4.19 -11.52
C ALA A 229 9.69 -4.96 -10.95
N GLU A 230 9.92 -4.92 -9.63
CA GLU A 230 10.95 -5.74 -8.96
C GLU A 230 10.70 -7.24 -9.19
N ILE A 231 9.46 -7.70 -8.98
CA ILE A 231 9.08 -9.11 -9.12
C ILE A 231 9.19 -9.55 -10.58
N MET A 232 8.67 -8.74 -11.50
CA MET A 232 8.78 -8.97 -12.93
C MET A 232 10.25 -9.00 -13.35
N GLY A 233 11.09 -8.15 -12.73
CA GLY A 233 12.56 -8.15 -12.70
C GLY A 233 13.21 -9.51 -12.49
N ASP A 234 12.70 -10.29 -11.55
CA ASP A 234 13.24 -11.58 -11.13
C ASP A 234 12.72 -12.78 -11.95
N LEU A 235 11.61 -12.61 -12.66
CA LEU A 235 11.01 -13.66 -13.50
C LEU A 235 11.82 -13.90 -14.78
N ASP A 236 11.78 -15.14 -15.28
CA ASP A 236 12.37 -15.47 -16.56
C ASP A 236 11.63 -14.79 -17.71
N GLU A 237 12.35 -14.42 -18.77
CA GLU A 237 11.83 -13.59 -19.87
C GLU A 237 10.59 -14.21 -20.54
N THR A 238 10.45 -15.54 -20.55
CA THR A 238 9.30 -16.21 -21.18
C THR A 238 8.08 -16.16 -20.28
N SER A 239 8.23 -16.46 -18.99
CA SER A 239 7.14 -16.37 -18.02
C SER A 239 6.66 -14.92 -17.85
N ALA A 240 7.59 -13.96 -17.79
CA ALA A 240 7.26 -12.53 -17.71
C ALA A 240 6.51 -12.03 -18.95
N SER A 241 6.97 -12.40 -20.15
CA SER A 241 6.26 -12.06 -21.38
C SER A 241 4.88 -12.70 -21.48
N ARG A 242 4.70 -13.91 -20.95
CA ARG A 242 3.40 -14.58 -20.93
C ARG A 242 2.46 -13.88 -19.96
N MET A 243 2.92 -13.55 -18.75
CA MET A 243 2.14 -12.79 -17.76
C MET A 243 1.65 -11.46 -18.34
N LEU A 244 2.54 -10.65 -18.93
CA LEU A 244 2.16 -9.40 -19.62
C LEU A 244 1.18 -9.59 -20.79
N SER A 245 1.06 -10.79 -21.33
CA SER A 245 0.15 -11.07 -22.45
C SER A 245 -1.26 -11.45 -21.99
N GLU A 246 -1.39 -11.89 -20.73
CA GLU A 246 -2.68 -12.21 -20.11
C GLU A 246 -3.23 -11.02 -19.29
N MET A 247 -2.43 -9.97 -19.06
CA MET A 247 -2.88 -8.72 -18.44
C MET A 247 -3.66 -7.86 -19.43
N ASP A 248 -4.50 -6.98 -18.90
CA ASP A 248 -5.11 -5.92 -19.69
C ASP A 248 -4.06 -4.96 -20.27
N PRO A 249 -4.31 -4.40 -21.47
CA PRO A 249 -3.27 -3.66 -22.20
C PRO A 249 -2.73 -2.43 -21.46
N ASP A 250 -3.57 -1.76 -20.67
CA ASP A 250 -3.29 -0.62 -19.80
C ASP A 250 -2.39 -1.01 -18.64
N ASP A 251 -2.78 -1.99 -17.81
CA ASP A 251 -1.96 -2.51 -16.71
C ASP A 251 -0.59 -2.99 -17.21
N ALA A 252 -0.58 -3.68 -18.36
CA ALA A 252 0.65 -4.14 -18.97
C ALA A 252 1.51 -2.96 -19.46
N ALA A 253 0.91 -1.86 -19.92
CA ALA A 253 1.64 -0.67 -20.35
C ALA A 253 2.22 0.10 -19.16
N GLU A 254 1.51 0.15 -18.05
CA GLU A 254 1.95 0.72 -16.77
C GLU A 254 3.17 -0.05 -16.23
N LEU A 255 3.01 -1.35 -15.99
CA LEU A 255 4.10 -2.19 -15.51
C LEU A 255 5.34 -2.17 -16.43
N VAL A 256 5.14 -2.13 -17.75
CA VAL A 256 6.25 -2.05 -18.71
C VAL A 256 6.98 -0.70 -18.64
N SER A 257 6.31 0.38 -18.23
CA SER A 257 6.91 1.71 -18.09
C SER A 257 7.90 1.76 -16.91
N GLU A 258 7.64 0.99 -15.85
CA GLU A 258 8.53 0.86 -14.69
C GLU A 258 9.74 -0.06 -14.90
N LEU A 259 9.73 -0.87 -15.98
CA LEU A 259 10.84 -1.75 -16.30
C LEU A 259 12.00 -1.02 -16.99
N ASP A 260 13.21 -1.51 -16.74
CA ASP A 260 14.38 -1.14 -17.54
C ASP A 260 14.10 -1.31 -19.05
N TYR A 261 14.41 -0.28 -19.84
CA TYR A 261 14.15 -0.25 -21.29
C TYR A 261 14.59 -1.51 -22.05
N ASP A 262 15.79 -2.03 -21.74
CA ASP A 262 16.34 -3.22 -22.39
C ASP A 262 15.52 -4.48 -22.07
N LYS A 263 14.91 -4.54 -20.88
CA LYS A 263 14.04 -5.65 -20.46
C LYS A 263 12.65 -5.51 -21.06
N ALA A 264 12.04 -4.34 -20.95
CA ALA A 264 10.75 -4.01 -21.57
C ALA A 264 10.72 -4.40 -23.05
N GLU A 265 11.72 -3.95 -23.83
CA GLU A 265 11.78 -4.23 -25.27
C GLU A 265 11.96 -5.71 -25.58
N LYS A 266 12.67 -6.47 -24.74
CA LYS A 266 12.77 -7.93 -24.91
C LYS A 266 11.45 -8.62 -24.65
N LEU A 267 10.76 -8.28 -23.56
CA LEU A 267 9.48 -8.89 -23.20
C LEU A 267 8.46 -8.64 -24.30
N LEU A 268 8.31 -7.38 -24.75
CA LEU A 268 7.42 -7.01 -25.86
C LEU A 268 7.73 -7.79 -27.15
N ASN A 269 8.99 -8.11 -27.43
CA ASN A 269 9.39 -8.86 -28.63
C ASN A 269 9.14 -10.38 -28.53
N LEU A 270 8.90 -10.91 -27.34
CA LEU A 270 8.53 -12.31 -27.11
C LEU A 270 7.01 -12.54 -27.19
N MET A 271 6.22 -11.47 -27.05
CA MET A 271 4.75 -11.49 -27.09
C MET A 271 4.19 -11.70 -28.50
N GLY A 272 2.88 -11.97 -28.55
CA GLY A 272 2.11 -11.97 -29.80
C GLY A 272 2.01 -10.57 -30.41
N ILE A 273 1.82 -10.52 -31.74
CA ILE A 273 1.81 -9.26 -32.50
C ILE A 273 0.62 -8.37 -32.11
N LYS A 274 -0.51 -8.96 -31.72
CA LYS A 274 -1.73 -8.22 -31.38
C LYS A 274 -1.54 -7.49 -30.05
N GLU A 275 -1.11 -8.24 -29.04
CA GLU A 275 -0.88 -7.80 -27.65
C GLU A 275 0.25 -6.76 -27.63
N GLN A 276 1.38 -7.07 -28.27
CA GLN A 276 2.51 -6.14 -28.42
C GLN A 276 2.09 -4.81 -29.06
N LYS A 277 1.17 -4.84 -30.03
CA LYS A 277 0.72 -3.63 -30.71
C LYS A 277 -0.19 -2.79 -29.82
N ALA A 278 -1.06 -3.41 -29.03
CA ALA A 278 -1.95 -2.72 -28.09
C ALA A 278 -1.10 -1.96 -27.05
N ILE A 279 -0.21 -2.67 -26.36
CA ILE A 279 0.66 -2.07 -25.33
C ILE A 279 1.55 -0.96 -25.91
N ARG A 280 2.18 -1.19 -27.07
CA ARG A 280 3.01 -0.15 -27.71
C ARG A 280 2.23 1.09 -28.15
N GLN A 281 0.93 0.94 -28.43
CA GLN A 281 0.08 2.08 -28.74
C GLN A 281 -0.11 2.94 -27.49
N LEU A 282 -0.40 2.32 -26.34
CA LEU A 282 -0.57 3.00 -25.06
C LEU A 282 0.72 3.66 -24.57
N LEU A 283 1.85 2.94 -24.66
CA LEU A 283 3.20 3.47 -24.39
C LEU A 283 3.57 4.70 -25.25
N GLY A 284 2.86 4.92 -26.37
CA GLY A 284 3.07 6.05 -27.27
C GLY A 284 2.40 7.35 -26.80
N TYR A 285 1.43 7.29 -25.89
CA TYR A 285 0.81 8.48 -25.30
C TYR A 285 1.70 9.04 -24.19
N ARG A 286 1.43 10.26 -23.72
CA ARG A 286 2.16 10.81 -22.57
C ARG A 286 1.71 10.10 -21.30
N GLU A 287 2.54 10.08 -20.27
CA GLU A 287 2.08 9.72 -18.92
C GLU A 287 1.00 10.71 -18.46
N ASN A 288 0.12 10.26 -17.57
CA ASN A 288 -0.97 11.02 -16.99
C ASN A 288 -1.98 11.57 -18.02
N THR A 289 -2.29 10.79 -19.07
CA THR A 289 -3.31 11.17 -20.05
C THR A 289 -4.34 10.07 -20.28
N ALA A 290 -5.51 10.46 -20.76
CA ALA A 290 -6.59 9.52 -21.10
C ALA A 290 -6.14 8.38 -22.04
N GLY A 291 -5.20 8.66 -22.96
CA GLY A 291 -4.67 7.66 -23.87
C GLY A 291 -3.71 6.65 -23.22
N ARG A 292 -3.16 6.98 -22.05
CA ARG A 292 -2.26 6.11 -21.27
C ARG A 292 -3.06 5.10 -20.45
N ILE A 293 -4.10 5.56 -19.78
CA ILE A 293 -4.99 4.81 -18.87
C ILE A 293 -6.21 4.19 -19.58
N MET A 294 -6.19 4.08 -20.92
CA MET A 294 -7.31 3.49 -21.66
C MET A 294 -6.97 2.06 -22.06
N THR A 295 -7.95 1.18 -21.93
CA THR A 295 -7.90 -0.13 -22.56
C THR A 295 -8.39 -0.07 -24.02
N SER A 296 -7.80 -0.94 -24.86
CA SER A 296 -8.27 -1.18 -26.23
C SER A 296 -9.32 -2.31 -26.33
N GLU A 297 -9.66 -2.91 -25.19
CA GLU A 297 -10.60 -4.02 -25.02
C GLU A 297 -12.05 -3.49 -24.91
N PHE A 298 -12.70 -3.19 -26.03
CA PHE A 298 -14.09 -2.70 -26.02
C PHE A 298 -14.97 -3.32 -27.12
N VAL A 299 -16.28 -3.31 -26.90
CA VAL A 299 -17.26 -3.85 -27.85
C VAL A 299 -17.80 -2.76 -28.77
N GLU A 300 -17.40 -2.81 -30.05
CA GLU A 300 -17.86 -1.89 -31.09
C GLU A 300 -18.74 -2.59 -32.14
N LEU A 301 -19.90 -2.00 -32.47
CA LEU A 301 -20.83 -2.52 -33.48
C LEU A 301 -21.40 -1.43 -34.41
N PRO A 302 -21.76 -1.77 -35.66
CA PRO A 302 -22.48 -0.85 -36.54
C PRO A 302 -23.83 -0.40 -35.98
N GLU A 303 -24.14 0.89 -36.07
CA GLU A 303 -25.41 1.45 -35.57
C GLU A 303 -26.67 0.82 -36.19
N LYS A 304 -26.53 0.24 -37.38
CA LYS A 304 -27.62 -0.42 -38.14
C LYS A 304 -27.95 -1.83 -37.67
N ASP A 305 -27.10 -2.42 -36.84
CA ASP A 305 -27.28 -3.77 -36.33
C ASP A 305 -28.45 -3.85 -35.36
N ARG A 306 -28.91 -5.07 -35.06
CA ARG A 306 -30.05 -5.30 -34.16
C ARG A 306 -29.57 -5.78 -32.81
N VAL A 307 -30.44 -5.67 -31.82
CA VAL A 307 -30.21 -6.18 -30.46
C VAL A 307 -29.83 -7.67 -30.48
N CYS A 308 -30.42 -8.50 -31.35
CA CYS A 308 -30.03 -9.90 -31.47
C CYS A 308 -28.58 -10.12 -31.94
N ASP A 309 -28.07 -9.23 -32.78
CA ASP A 309 -26.71 -9.30 -33.30
C ASP A 309 -25.74 -8.92 -32.18
N ALA A 310 -26.02 -7.82 -31.45
CA ALA A 310 -25.24 -7.41 -30.29
C ALA A 310 -25.18 -8.49 -29.20
N VAL A 311 -26.32 -9.05 -28.80
CA VAL A 311 -26.36 -10.15 -27.83
C VAL A 311 -25.66 -11.40 -28.35
N GLY A 312 -25.63 -11.61 -29.67
CA GLY A 312 -24.87 -12.68 -30.30
C GLY A 312 -23.37 -12.47 -30.16
N THR A 313 -22.89 -11.25 -30.45
CA THR A 313 -21.48 -10.85 -30.29
C THR A 313 -21.05 -10.98 -28.83
N LEU A 314 -21.81 -10.41 -27.89
CA LEU A 314 -21.49 -10.46 -26.46
C LEU A 314 -21.39 -11.89 -25.91
N LYS A 315 -22.18 -12.83 -26.45
CA LYS A 315 -22.12 -14.24 -26.05
C LYS A 315 -20.94 -15.02 -26.63
N GLY A 316 -20.26 -14.44 -27.62
CA GLY A 316 -19.09 -15.04 -28.26
C GLY A 316 -17.77 -14.42 -27.81
N LEU A 317 -17.80 -13.46 -26.89
CA LEU A 317 -16.61 -12.96 -26.20
C LEU A 317 -16.10 -14.03 -25.24
N ASP A 318 -14.80 -13.93 -24.93
CA ASP A 318 -14.15 -14.79 -23.95
C ASP A 318 -14.63 -14.45 -22.52
N GLU A 319 -14.41 -15.34 -21.54
CA GLU A 319 -14.98 -15.19 -20.18
C GLU A 319 -14.30 -14.06 -19.38
N ASP A 320 -13.07 -13.74 -19.77
CA ASP A 320 -12.06 -12.81 -19.24
C ASP A 320 -12.08 -11.44 -19.96
N PHE A 321 -13.12 -11.13 -20.74
CA PHE A 321 -13.18 -9.84 -21.44
C PHE A 321 -13.50 -8.69 -20.46
N GLU A 322 -12.49 -7.84 -20.21
CA GLU A 322 -12.47 -6.57 -19.46
C GLU A 322 -13.87 -6.03 -19.07
N THR A 323 -14.53 -5.29 -19.96
CA THR A 323 -15.83 -4.69 -19.65
C THR A 323 -16.85 -4.73 -20.80
N VAL A 324 -18.02 -5.31 -20.53
CA VAL A 324 -19.18 -5.39 -21.45
C VAL A 324 -20.37 -4.49 -21.06
N HIS A 325 -20.15 -3.52 -20.18
CA HIS A 325 -21.19 -2.64 -19.63
C HIS A 325 -21.82 -1.74 -20.71
N TYR A 326 -21.03 -1.34 -21.70
CA TYR A 326 -21.43 -0.53 -22.83
C TYR A 326 -21.09 -1.20 -24.16
N VAL A 327 -21.96 -1.00 -25.14
CA VAL A 327 -21.70 -1.31 -26.56
C VAL A 327 -21.61 0.00 -27.31
N TYR A 328 -20.45 0.24 -27.91
CA TYR A 328 -20.16 1.45 -28.67
C TYR A 328 -20.61 1.28 -30.11
N LEU A 329 -21.29 2.29 -30.65
CA LEU A 329 -21.82 2.25 -32.00
C LEU A 329 -20.98 3.10 -32.95
N ASN A 330 -20.72 2.57 -34.14
CA ASN A 330 -20.08 3.33 -35.22
C ASN A 330 -21.01 3.61 -36.40
N ASN A 331 -20.78 4.76 -37.02
CA ASN A 331 -21.43 5.15 -38.27
C ASN A 331 -20.67 4.62 -39.50
N GLU A 332 -21.17 4.93 -40.71
CA GLU A 332 -20.54 4.51 -41.97
C GLU A 332 -19.12 5.08 -42.19
N ASP A 333 -18.77 6.16 -41.49
CA ASP A 333 -17.46 6.82 -41.55
C ASP A 333 -16.50 6.35 -40.42
N SER A 334 -16.84 5.28 -39.69
CA SER A 334 -16.08 4.76 -38.53
C SER A 334 -15.88 5.78 -37.41
N GLN A 335 -16.89 6.62 -37.18
CA GLN A 335 -16.94 7.53 -36.04
C GLN A 335 -17.93 7.01 -34.99
N LEU A 336 -17.63 7.28 -33.72
CA LEU A 336 -18.50 6.97 -32.59
C LEU A 336 -19.82 7.74 -32.71
N SER A 337 -20.93 7.02 -32.85
CA SER A 337 -22.27 7.60 -33.10
C SER A 337 -23.24 7.43 -31.94
N GLY A 338 -22.95 6.54 -31.00
CA GLY A 338 -23.76 6.36 -29.80
C GLY A 338 -23.24 5.24 -28.90
N ILE A 339 -23.85 5.12 -27.71
CA ILE A 339 -23.57 4.04 -26.76
C ILE A 339 -24.90 3.39 -26.37
N VAL A 340 -24.90 2.05 -26.25
CA VAL A 340 -26.03 1.28 -25.73
C VAL A 340 -25.59 0.59 -24.44
N SER A 341 -26.31 0.80 -23.35
CA SER A 341 -26.03 0.09 -22.10
C SER A 341 -26.49 -1.37 -22.17
N LEU A 342 -25.84 -2.26 -21.41
CA LEU A 342 -26.30 -3.64 -21.28
C LEU A 342 -27.76 -3.73 -20.78
N ASN A 343 -28.16 -2.81 -19.90
CA ASN A 343 -29.54 -2.72 -19.42
C ASN A 343 -30.53 -2.44 -20.55
N ASP A 344 -30.21 -1.53 -21.46
CA ASP A 344 -31.06 -1.22 -22.62
C ASP A 344 -31.14 -2.40 -23.59
N LEU A 345 -30.02 -3.11 -23.81
CA LEU A 345 -29.98 -4.33 -24.62
C LEU A 345 -30.89 -5.44 -24.06
N ILE A 346 -30.93 -5.60 -22.74
CA ILE A 346 -31.75 -6.63 -22.08
C ILE A 346 -33.25 -6.32 -22.19
N VAL A 347 -33.63 -5.06 -22.07
CA VAL A 347 -35.04 -4.63 -22.08
C VAL A 347 -35.60 -4.52 -23.50
N ALA A 348 -34.75 -4.21 -24.48
CA ALA A 348 -35.17 -4.01 -25.86
C ALA A 348 -35.62 -5.31 -26.57
N GLU A 349 -36.51 -5.17 -27.56
CA GLU A 349 -36.87 -6.29 -28.41
C GLU A 349 -35.69 -6.70 -29.31
N LYS A 350 -35.51 -8.02 -29.50
CA LYS A 350 -34.42 -8.60 -30.31
C LYS A 350 -34.30 -8.01 -31.72
N THR A 351 -35.41 -7.55 -32.29
CA THR A 351 -35.46 -6.99 -33.65
C THR A 351 -35.24 -5.49 -33.70
N THR A 352 -35.21 -4.78 -32.57
CA THR A 352 -34.95 -3.33 -32.55
C THR A 352 -33.54 -3.03 -33.03
N ARG A 353 -33.35 -1.90 -33.73
CA ARG A 353 -32.01 -1.45 -34.16
C ARG A 353 -31.28 -0.82 -32.99
N LEU A 354 -29.96 -0.98 -32.93
CA LEU A 354 -29.13 -0.38 -31.89
C LEU A 354 -29.22 1.15 -31.91
N SER A 355 -29.25 1.77 -33.10
CA SER A 355 -29.42 3.22 -33.28
C SER A 355 -30.68 3.81 -32.63
N ASP A 356 -31.73 2.99 -32.42
CA ASP A 356 -33.02 3.43 -31.89
C ASP A 356 -33.05 3.46 -30.36
N ILE A 357 -32.13 2.73 -29.71
CA ILE A 357 -32.00 2.63 -28.25
C ILE A 357 -30.71 3.28 -27.73
N ALA A 358 -29.84 3.76 -28.62
CA ALA A 358 -28.57 4.36 -28.26
C ALA A 358 -28.71 5.78 -27.71
N THR A 359 -27.91 6.09 -26.69
CA THR A 359 -27.64 7.44 -26.23
C THR A 359 -26.67 8.11 -27.21
N LYS A 360 -27.01 9.31 -27.69
CA LYS A 360 -26.23 10.05 -28.72
C LYS A 360 -25.51 11.30 -28.18
N GLU A 361 -25.94 11.79 -27.03
CA GLU A 361 -25.23 12.85 -26.31
C GLU A 361 -24.14 12.18 -25.49
N LEU A 362 -22.97 12.06 -26.09
CA LEU A 362 -21.84 11.35 -25.52
C LEU A 362 -20.90 12.33 -24.82
N ILE A 363 -20.40 11.91 -23.66
CA ILE A 363 -19.25 12.51 -23.01
C ILE A 363 -18.06 11.67 -23.44
N THR A 364 -17.03 12.31 -23.99
CA THR A 364 -15.87 11.67 -24.61
C THR A 364 -14.62 12.42 -24.20
N ALA A 365 -13.50 11.71 -24.03
CA ALA A 365 -12.19 12.31 -23.85
C ALA A 365 -11.37 12.25 -25.14
N SER A 366 -10.43 13.18 -25.30
CA SER A 366 -9.32 13.09 -26.25
C SER A 366 -8.17 12.33 -25.59
N PRO A 367 -7.35 11.57 -26.35
CA PRO A 367 -6.24 10.79 -25.77
C PRO A 367 -5.15 11.64 -25.10
N ASP A 368 -5.11 12.94 -25.38
CA ASP A 368 -4.18 13.90 -24.80
C ASP A 368 -4.76 14.66 -23.59
N ASP A 369 -6.03 14.43 -23.26
CA ASP A 369 -6.69 15.02 -22.07
C ASP A 369 -6.05 14.45 -20.80
N ASP A 370 -6.05 15.26 -19.75
CA ASP A 370 -5.50 14.91 -18.45
C ASP A 370 -6.29 13.76 -17.81
N GLN A 371 -5.60 12.86 -17.10
CA GLN A 371 -6.26 11.72 -16.45
C GLN A 371 -7.19 12.15 -15.32
N GLU A 372 -6.86 13.22 -14.59
CA GLU A 372 -7.68 13.75 -13.49
C GLU A 372 -9.01 14.26 -14.03
N ASP A 373 -8.98 15.06 -15.11
CA ASP A 373 -10.16 15.55 -15.81
C ASP A 373 -11.07 14.40 -16.29
N VAL A 374 -10.45 13.33 -16.79
CA VAL A 374 -11.17 12.13 -17.24
C VAL A 374 -11.87 11.45 -16.07
N ALA A 375 -11.15 11.22 -14.97
CA ALA A 375 -11.68 10.58 -13.78
C ALA A 375 -12.78 11.41 -13.10
N GLU A 376 -12.59 12.74 -13.01
CA GLU A 376 -13.60 13.66 -12.51
C GLU A 376 -14.88 13.61 -13.35
N ASN A 377 -14.78 13.55 -14.68
CA ASN A 377 -15.94 13.44 -15.56
C ASN A 377 -16.67 12.11 -15.36
N ILE A 378 -15.93 11.00 -15.26
CA ILE A 378 -16.51 9.68 -14.95
C ILE A 378 -17.31 9.73 -13.65
N SER A 379 -16.72 10.26 -12.58
CA SER A 379 -17.35 10.43 -11.27
C SER A 379 -18.57 11.36 -11.32
N LYS A 380 -18.42 12.56 -11.90
CA LYS A 380 -19.46 13.59 -12.02
C LYS A 380 -20.69 13.12 -12.76
N TYR A 381 -20.50 12.36 -13.84
CA TYR A 381 -21.59 11.86 -14.68
C TYR A 381 -22.02 10.43 -14.32
N ASN A 382 -21.41 9.79 -13.31
CA ASN A 382 -21.65 8.41 -12.88
C ASN A 382 -21.55 7.43 -14.07
N LEU A 383 -20.51 7.58 -14.88
CA LEU A 383 -20.22 6.70 -16.00
C LEU A 383 -19.53 5.44 -15.48
N LEU A 384 -19.77 4.29 -16.13
CA LEU A 384 -19.02 3.06 -15.86
C LEU A 384 -17.77 2.93 -16.72
N ALA A 385 -17.70 3.70 -17.80
CA ALA A 385 -16.54 3.84 -18.66
C ALA A 385 -16.75 5.09 -19.55
N MET A 386 -15.67 5.75 -19.93
CA MET A 386 -15.68 6.90 -20.83
C MET A 386 -14.93 6.59 -22.13
N PRO A 387 -15.54 6.82 -23.31
CA PRO A 387 -14.85 6.60 -24.59
C PRO A 387 -13.77 7.66 -24.86
N VAL A 388 -12.59 7.19 -25.29
CA VAL A 388 -11.50 8.02 -25.78
C VAL A 388 -11.52 8.06 -27.31
N VAL A 389 -11.64 9.25 -27.89
CA VAL A 389 -11.81 9.45 -29.33
C VAL A 389 -10.69 10.26 -29.94
N SER A 390 -10.28 9.89 -31.15
CA SER A 390 -9.34 10.70 -31.95
C SER A 390 -9.98 12.03 -32.40
N GLU A 391 -9.17 12.96 -32.92
CA GLU A 391 -9.64 14.21 -33.54
C GLU A 391 -10.70 14.01 -34.64
N LYS A 392 -10.74 12.83 -35.27
CA LYS A 392 -11.71 12.48 -36.31
C LYS A 392 -13.01 11.88 -35.76
N GLY A 393 -13.12 11.68 -34.44
CA GLY A 393 -14.26 11.04 -33.78
C GLY A 393 -14.25 9.52 -33.85
N THR A 394 -13.14 8.89 -34.27
CA THR A 394 -12.97 7.43 -34.20
C THR A 394 -12.60 7.03 -32.79
N LEU A 395 -13.28 6.02 -32.25
CA LEU A 395 -13.01 5.43 -30.93
C LEU A 395 -11.63 4.77 -30.93
N LEU A 396 -10.79 5.12 -29.95
CA LEU A 396 -9.45 4.59 -29.78
C LEU A 396 -9.38 3.57 -28.64
N GLY A 397 -10.14 3.80 -27.58
CA GLY A 397 -10.15 3.02 -26.34
C GLY A 397 -11.25 3.52 -25.40
N ILE A 398 -11.31 2.93 -24.21
CA ILE A 398 -12.20 3.33 -23.13
C ILE A 398 -11.40 3.43 -21.83
N VAL A 399 -11.77 4.34 -20.94
CA VAL A 399 -11.26 4.39 -19.56
C VAL A 399 -12.37 3.87 -18.67
N THR A 400 -12.08 2.89 -17.81
CA THR A 400 -13.09 2.29 -16.92
C THR A 400 -13.27 3.14 -15.65
N VAL A 401 -14.22 2.76 -14.79
CA VAL A 401 -14.47 3.51 -13.55
C VAL A 401 -13.49 3.12 -12.44
N ASP A 402 -12.94 1.92 -12.52
CA ASP A 402 -11.91 1.35 -11.68
C ASP A 402 -10.59 2.09 -11.90
N ASP A 403 -10.08 2.16 -13.14
CA ASP A 403 -8.87 2.95 -13.45
C ASP A 403 -9.04 4.41 -13.03
N ALA A 404 -10.25 4.97 -13.22
CA ALA A 404 -10.56 6.32 -12.79
C ALA A 404 -10.56 6.50 -11.27
N LEU A 405 -10.87 5.45 -10.49
CA LEU A 405 -10.78 5.50 -9.03
C LEU A 405 -9.32 5.45 -8.58
N ASP A 406 -8.49 4.65 -9.24
CA ASP A 406 -7.06 4.54 -8.94
C ASP A 406 -6.35 5.86 -9.26
N VAL A 407 -6.64 6.46 -10.41
CA VAL A 407 -6.18 7.82 -10.75
C VAL A 407 -6.59 8.84 -9.69
N LEU A 408 -7.84 8.81 -9.18
CA LEU A 408 -8.26 9.74 -8.13
C LEU A 408 -7.52 9.53 -6.80
N GLU A 409 -7.09 8.30 -6.50
CA GLU A 409 -6.26 7.99 -5.34
C GLU A 409 -4.83 8.48 -5.54
N GLU A 410 -4.22 8.20 -6.70
CA GLU A 410 -2.89 8.68 -7.09
C GLU A 410 -2.77 10.20 -7.07
N GLU A 411 -3.71 10.91 -7.71
CA GLU A 411 -3.74 12.38 -7.71
C GLU A 411 -3.92 12.93 -6.28
N HIS A 412 -4.70 12.25 -5.45
CA HIS A 412 -4.83 12.63 -4.03
C HIS A 412 -3.53 12.42 -3.25
N GLU A 413 -2.80 11.34 -3.51
CA GLU A 413 -1.50 11.09 -2.92
C GLU A 413 -0.45 12.11 -3.39
N GLU A 414 -0.41 12.43 -4.68
CA GLU A 414 0.44 13.48 -5.24
C GLU A 414 0.14 14.83 -4.57
N ASP A 415 -1.13 15.22 -4.47
CA ASP A 415 -1.58 16.43 -3.78
C ASP A 415 -1.06 16.51 -2.33
N LEU A 416 -1.16 15.41 -1.59
CA LEU A 416 -0.66 15.31 -0.23
C LEU A 416 0.87 15.46 -0.16
N GLN A 417 1.59 14.85 -1.10
CA GLN A 417 3.05 14.98 -1.21
C GLN A 417 3.44 16.44 -1.51
N ILE A 418 2.75 17.09 -2.44
CA ILE A 418 2.98 18.49 -2.80
C ILE A 418 2.67 19.40 -1.61
N ALA A 419 1.60 19.13 -0.86
CA ALA A 419 1.27 19.80 0.40
C ALA A 419 2.32 19.59 1.51
N GLY A 420 3.27 18.67 1.32
CA GLY A 420 4.34 18.37 2.26
C GLY A 420 3.98 17.35 3.34
N ALA A 421 2.91 16.57 3.13
CA ALA A 421 2.64 15.39 3.93
C ALA A 421 3.70 14.32 3.63
N PRO A 422 4.20 13.59 4.66
CA PRO A 422 5.08 12.46 4.42
C PRO A 422 4.32 11.36 3.68
N HIS A 423 5.01 10.71 2.74
CA HIS A 423 4.52 9.57 1.99
C HIS A 423 4.02 8.48 2.95
N SER A 424 2.78 8.02 2.78
CA SER A 424 2.21 6.93 3.58
C SER A 424 2.63 5.59 3.00
N GLU A 425 3.93 5.36 2.88
CA GLU A 425 4.45 4.04 2.51
C GLU A 425 3.94 3.03 3.55
N GLY A 426 3.14 2.07 3.09
CA GLY A 426 2.38 1.14 3.91
C GLY A 426 3.20 0.54 5.05
N THR A 427 2.92 1.00 6.28
CA THR A 427 3.14 0.33 7.57
C THR A 427 4.45 -0.48 7.78
N GLU A 428 5.59 -0.13 7.17
CA GLU A 428 6.88 -0.60 7.65
C GLU A 428 7.34 0.32 8.79
N GLU A 429 7.08 -0.08 10.04
CA GLU A 429 7.65 0.53 11.25
C GLU A 429 9.19 0.42 11.23
N ARG A 430 9.88 1.25 10.43
CA ARG A 430 11.33 1.38 10.44
C ARG A 430 11.73 2.20 11.68
N PRO A 431 12.50 1.64 12.62
CA PRO A 431 12.93 2.37 13.82
C PRO A 431 13.90 3.49 13.43
N GLY A 432 13.40 4.73 13.39
CA GLY A 432 14.15 5.92 12.99
C GLY A 432 13.30 7.01 12.32
N HIS A 433 12.14 6.63 11.77
CA HIS A 433 11.23 7.55 11.08
C HIS A 433 10.69 8.67 11.99
N ASP A 434 10.44 8.38 13.28
CA ASP A 434 9.94 9.36 14.26
C ASP A 434 10.84 10.61 14.40
N PHE A 435 12.16 10.45 14.32
CA PHE A 435 13.10 11.57 14.46
C PHE A 435 13.14 12.45 13.21
N ILE A 436 13.02 11.84 12.02
CA ILE A 436 12.97 12.56 10.75
C ILE A 436 11.64 13.30 10.65
N MET A 437 10.54 12.65 11.05
CA MET A 437 9.20 13.26 11.12
C MET A 437 9.15 14.49 12.05
N VAL A 438 9.79 14.43 13.22
CA VAL A 438 9.90 15.61 14.11
C VAL A 438 10.75 16.71 13.47
N LEU A 439 11.80 16.34 12.74
CA LEU A 439 12.70 17.30 12.07
C LEU A 439 12.00 18.01 10.89
N THR A 440 11.09 17.32 10.19
CA THR A 440 10.31 17.87 9.07
C THR A 440 9.07 18.63 9.53
N HIS A 441 8.43 18.24 10.64
CA HIS A 441 7.23 18.92 11.14
C HIS A 441 7.54 20.21 11.91
N GLU A 442 8.64 20.25 12.67
CA GLU A 442 9.03 21.41 13.49
C GLU A 442 10.20 22.19 12.85
N THR A 443 10.22 22.30 11.51
CA THR A 443 11.31 22.96 10.76
C THR A 443 11.55 24.39 11.22
N TRP A 444 10.49 25.14 11.53
CA TRP A 444 10.55 26.52 12.02
C TRP A 444 11.44 26.66 13.27
N PHE A 445 11.44 25.65 14.15
CA PHE A 445 12.24 25.67 15.38
C PHE A 445 13.74 25.64 15.07
N PHE A 446 14.16 24.83 14.11
CA PHE A 446 15.56 24.74 13.69
C PHE A 446 16.03 26.03 13.01
N PHE A 447 15.18 26.62 12.15
CA PHE A 447 15.49 27.92 11.53
C PHE A 447 15.52 29.06 12.55
N TRP A 448 14.69 29.00 13.60
CA TRP A 448 14.76 29.93 14.71
C TRP A 448 16.09 29.82 15.46
N LEU A 449 16.57 28.60 15.75
CA LEU A 449 17.90 28.37 16.36
C LEU A 449 19.04 28.88 15.47
N ILE A 450 18.96 28.65 14.15
CA ILE A 450 19.93 29.19 13.19
C ILE A 450 19.91 30.72 13.22
N GLY A 451 18.73 31.34 13.27
CA GLY A 451 18.59 32.78 13.41
C GLY A 451 19.21 33.33 14.69
N ILE A 452 18.97 32.67 15.84
CA ILE A 452 19.62 33.01 17.12
C ILE A 452 21.14 32.92 17.01
N ALA A 453 21.64 31.83 16.42
CA ALA A 453 23.08 31.63 16.23
C ALA A 453 23.68 32.72 15.34
N ALA A 454 23.01 33.09 14.24
CA ALA A 454 23.42 34.16 13.35
C ALA A 454 23.43 35.54 14.05
N LEU A 455 22.37 35.87 14.78
CA LEU A 455 22.30 37.11 15.57
C LEU A 455 23.40 37.16 16.64
N THR A 456 23.65 36.05 17.33
CA THR A 456 24.70 35.94 18.35
C THR A 456 26.09 36.06 17.74
N MET A 457 26.34 35.41 16.60
CA MET A 457 27.63 35.47 15.90
C MET A 457 27.95 36.87 15.40
N LEU A 458 26.95 37.59 14.88
CA LEU A 458 27.13 38.93 14.31
C LEU A 458 27.15 40.04 15.36
N TYR A 459 26.30 39.95 16.41
CA TYR A 459 26.04 41.04 17.35
C TYR A 459 26.34 40.71 18.81
N GLY A 460 26.71 39.47 19.14
CA GLY A 460 27.01 39.07 20.52
C GLY A 460 28.26 39.73 21.13
N THR A 461 29.09 40.37 20.30
CA THR A 461 30.24 41.17 20.77
C THR A 461 29.89 42.64 21.00
N SER A 462 28.83 43.15 20.36
CA SER A 462 28.39 44.54 20.44
C SER A 462 27.22 44.76 21.39
N MET A 463 26.47 43.71 21.73
CA MET A 463 25.27 43.77 22.58
C MET A 463 25.34 42.81 23.77
N ASN A 464 24.57 43.11 24.81
CA ASN A 464 24.36 42.17 25.92
C ASN A 464 23.60 40.93 25.44
N ILE A 465 23.89 39.78 26.05
CA ILE A 465 23.23 38.50 25.73
C ILE A 465 21.71 38.62 25.87
N GLU A 466 21.22 39.35 26.89
CA GLU A 466 19.79 39.60 27.10
C GLU A 466 19.14 40.29 25.89
N SER A 467 19.80 41.28 25.29
CA SER A 467 19.31 42.01 24.13
C SER A 467 19.31 41.15 22.86
N VAL A 468 20.27 40.23 22.73
CA VAL A 468 20.34 39.27 21.61
C VAL A 468 19.23 38.20 21.74
N ILE A 469 18.92 37.75 22.95
CA ILE A 469 17.80 36.82 23.17
C ILE A 469 16.48 37.52 22.87
N LEU A 470 16.28 38.74 23.39
CA LEU A 470 15.10 39.55 23.10
C LEU A 470 14.96 39.82 21.60
N SER A 471 16.07 39.98 20.88
CA SER A 471 16.03 40.21 19.44
C SER A 471 15.54 39.03 18.61
N SER A 472 15.57 37.82 19.18
CA SER A 472 15.10 36.61 18.53
C SER A 472 13.60 36.32 18.73
N LEU A 473 12.89 37.02 19.61
CA LEU A 473 11.51 36.71 19.98
C LEU A 473 10.48 36.97 18.85
N GLY A 474 10.79 37.90 17.94
CA GLY A 474 9.93 38.18 16.77
C GLY A 474 10.09 37.17 15.64
N LEU A 475 11.21 36.46 15.59
CA LEU A 475 11.57 35.58 14.47
C LEU A 475 10.64 34.35 14.33
N PRO A 476 10.21 33.65 15.40
CA PRO A 476 9.29 32.51 15.27
C PRO A 476 8.00 32.86 14.53
N ILE A 477 7.40 34.02 14.82
CA ILE A 477 6.16 34.45 14.15
C ILE A 477 6.42 34.71 12.67
N ALA A 478 7.55 35.32 12.32
CA ALA A 478 7.91 35.53 10.92
C ALA A 478 8.15 34.21 10.17
N LEU A 479 8.74 33.20 10.81
CA LEU A 479 8.98 31.88 10.22
C LEU A 479 7.67 31.10 10.00
N LEU A 480 6.79 31.05 11.00
CA LEU A 480 5.49 30.39 10.88
C LEU A 480 4.64 31.02 9.76
N VAL A 481 4.64 32.34 9.67
CA VAL A 481 3.88 33.03 8.60
C VAL A 481 4.55 32.89 7.22
N ALA A 482 5.88 32.69 7.17
CA ALA A 482 6.56 32.38 5.92
C ALA A 482 6.13 31.00 5.40
N GLU A 483 6.03 30.01 6.29
CA GLU A 483 5.45 28.70 5.98
C GLU A 483 3.99 28.82 5.52
N ASP A 484 3.14 29.55 6.24
CA ASP A 484 1.75 29.80 5.82
C ASP A 484 1.65 30.44 4.43
N SER A 485 2.61 31.31 4.06
CA SER A 485 2.62 31.94 2.74
C SER A 485 2.97 30.98 1.60
N VAL A 486 3.76 29.95 1.89
CA VAL A 486 4.04 28.85 0.96
C VAL A 486 2.81 27.96 0.88
N ASN A 487 2.24 27.54 2.01
CA ASN A 487 1.04 26.71 2.06
C ASN A 487 -0.15 27.38 1.34
N TYR A 488 -0.31 28.69 1.47
CA TYR A 488 -1.31 29.45 0.71
C TYR A 488 -1.10 29.38 -0.80
N ALA A 489 0.16 29.41 -1.27
CA ALA A 489 0.48 29.28 -2.69
C ALA A 489 0.34 27.83 -3.18
N THR A 490 0.73 26.86 -2.36
CA THR A 490 0.59 25.43 -2.64
C THR A 490 -0.89 25.03 -2.70
N ASN A 491 -1.70 25.35 -1.70
CA ASN A 491 -3.12 25.03 -1.71
C ASN A 491 -3.86 25.68 -2.89
N PHE A 492 -3.47 26.89 -3.28
CA PHE A 492 -4.03 27.53 -4.47
C PHE A 492 -3.60 26.84 -5.78
N PHE A 493 -2.40 26.27 -5.80
CA PHE A 493 -1.93 25.48 -6.93
C PHE A 493 -2.71 24.17 -7.05
N LEU A 494 -2.93 23.46 -5.93
CA LEU A 494 -3.71 22.22 -5.88
C LEU A 494 -5.20 22.44 -6.20
N GLU A 495 -5.81 23.51 -5.68
CA GLU A 495 -7.25 23.74 -5.86
C GLU A 495 -7.63 24.29 -7.26
N TYR A 496 -6.68 24.85 -8.02
CA TYR A 496 -7.00 25.55 -9.26
C TYR A 496 -5.98 25.28 -10.38
N ASP A 497 -6.40 24.43 -11.32
CA ASP A 497 -5.74 24.27 -12.61
C ASP A 497 -5.69 25.64 -13.36
N PRO A 498 -4.52 26.09 -13.84
CA PRO A 498 -4.43 27.24 -14.74
C PRO A 498 -5.32 27.18 -15.99
N ASP A 499 -5.68 26.01 -16.51
CA ASP A 499 -6.39 25.84 -17.77
C ASP A 499 -7.93 25.79 -17.60
N ASP A 500 -8.43 25.73 -16.36
CA ASP A 500 -9.86 25.85 -16.04
C ASP A 500 -10.40 27.29 -16.28
N GLU A 501 -11.57 27.39 -16.91
CA GLU A 501 -12.27 28.65 -17.19
C GLU A 501 -12.74 29.35 -15.89
N GLU A 502 -12.99 28.59 -14.82
CA GLU A 502 -13.43 29.13 -13.51
C GLU A 502 -12.26 29.55 -12.61
N ALA A 503 -11.01 29.27 -13.02
CA ALA A 503 -9.83 29.52 -12.21
C ALA A 503 -9.64 31.02 -11.86
N PRO A 504 -9.46 31.36 -10.58
CA PRO A 504 -9.21 32.74 -10.16
C PRO A 504 -7.91 33.30 -10.76
N SER A 505 -7.98 34.52 -11.30
CA SER A 505 -6.80 35.17 -11.89
C SER A 505 -5.63 35.29 -10.89
N THR A 506 -4.41 35.16 -11.40
CA THR A 506 -3.17 35.36 -10.61
C THR A 506 -3.11 36.73 -9.94
N ALA A 507 -3.64 37.77 -10.59
CA ALA A 507 -3.77 39.10 -10.00
C ALA A 507 -4.71 39.09 -8.77
N GLY A 508 -5.83 38.38 -8.84
CA GLY A 508 -6.74 38.17 -7.71
C GLY A 508 -6.08 37.43 -6.55
N PHE A 509 -5.33 36.36 -6.85
CA PHE A 509 -4.51 35.63 -5.88
C PHE A 509 -3.50 36.56 -5.18
N THR A 510 -2.73 37.35 -5.95
CA THR A 510 -1.73 38.27 -5.39
C THR A 510 -2.36 39.32 -4.50
N PHE A 511 -3.51 39.87 -4.89
CA PHE A 511 -4.21 40.90 -4.12
C PHE A 511 -4.71 40.34 -2.79
N LYS A 512 -5.37 39.17 -2.81
CA LYS A 512 -5.80 38.48 -1.57
C LYS A 512 -4.61 38.17 -0.66
N GLY A 513 -3.51 37.64 -1.22
CA GLY A 513 -2.29 37.32 -0.47
C GLY A 513 -1.67 38.55 0.19
N VAL A 514 -1.52 39.66 -0.54
CA VAL A 514 -0.98 40.92 0.01
C VAL A 514 -1.89 41.47 1.11
N VAL A 515 -3.21 41.43 0.94
CA VAL A 515 -4.16 41.87 1.98
C VAL A 515 -4.01 41.01 3.24
N LEU A 516 -3.93 39.68 3.09
CA LEU A 516 -3.73 38.76 4.21
C LEU A 516 -2.40 39.03 4.93
N GLY A 517 -1.31 39.22 4.19
CA GLY A 517 0.01 39.57 4.73
C GLY A 517 0.02 40.91 5.47
N LEU A 518 -0.69 41.93 4.97
CA LEU A 518 -0.81 43.21 5.66
C LEU A 518 -1.63 43.10 6.96
N LEU A 519 -2.69 42.28 6.96
CA LEU A 519 -3.51 42.03 8.15
C LEU A 519 -2.72 41.29 9.24
N THR A 520 -1.98 40.24 8.88
CA THR A 520 -1.14 39.49 9.83
C THR A 520 0.05 40.32 10.33
N ALA A 521 0.66 41.14 9.46
CA ALA A 521 1.69 42.11 9.86
C ALA A 521 1.14 43.16 10.84
N ALA A 522 -0.06 43.69 10.58
CA ALA A 522 -0.72 44.64 11.49
C ALA A 522 -1.06 44.02 12.84
N LEU A 523 -1.47 42.75 12.86
CA LEU A 523 -1.71 41.99 14.10
C LEU A 523 -0.41 41.82 14.90
N SER A 524 0.68 41.39 14.25
CA SER A 524 2.02 41.27 14.87
C SER A 524 2.49 42.61 15.46
N GLY A 525 2.35 43.71 14.70
CA GLY A 525 2.65 45.05 15.19
C GLY A 525 1.76 45.50 16.35
N SER A 526 0.49 45.10 16.37
CA SER A 526 -0.44 45.42 17.47
C SER A 526 -0.07 44.68 18.75
N ILE A 527 0.35 43.41 18.65
CA ILE A 527 0.87 42.63 19.78
C ILE A 527 2.12 43.31 20.34
N ALA A 528 3.03 43.75 19.47
CA ALA A 528 4.22 44.50 19.86
C ALA A 528 3.89 45.77 20.64
N MET A 529 2.94 46.56 20.13
CA MET A 529 2.50 47.80 20.75
C MET A 529 1.79 47.56 22.09
N GLY A 530 1.00 46.48 22.19
CA GLY A 530 0.37 46.04 23.43
C GLY A 530 1.40 45.68 24.50
N PHE A 531 2.42 44.89 24.13
CA PHE A 531 3.51 44.52 25.04
C PHE A 531 4.34 45.75 25.46
N PHE A 532 4.65 46.64 24.52
CA PHE A 532 5.33 47.90 24.77
C PHE A 532 4.57 48.77 25.80
N ASN A 533 3.26 48.94 25.61
CA ASN A 533 2.43 49.72 26.52
C ASN A 533 2.29 49.08 27.91
N ALA A 534 2.20 47.75 27.99
CA ALA A 534 2.16 47.02 29.26
C ALA A 534 3.47 47.20 30.05
N LEU A 535 4.62 47.09 29.38
CA LEU A 535 5.94 47.26 29.99
C LEU A 535 6.16 48.70 30.51
N LEU A 536 5.61 49.70 29.82
CA LEU A 536 5.64 51.11 30.25
C LEU A 536 4.70 51.38 31.43
N SER A 537 3.60 50.64 31.56
CA SER A 537 2.62 50.82 32.65
C SER A 537 3.08 50.24 34.00
N GLU A 538 3.99 49.27 34.02
CA GLU A 538 4.51 48.64 35.24
C GLU A 538 5.76 49.32 35.82
N SER A 539 6.39 50.27 35.12
CA SER A 539 7.73 50.75 35.52
C SER A 539 7.72 51.85 36.59
N ASP A 540 7.82 51.45 37.86
CA ASP A 540 8.31 52.31 38.95
C ASP A 540 9.87 52.24 39.09
N SER A 541 10.54 51.45 38.24
CA SER A 541 12.01 51.30 38.15
C SER A 541 12.55 51.70 36.77
N GLY A 542 12.60 53.01 36.51
CA GLY A 542 12.82 53.64 35.20
C GLY A 542 14.22 53.55 34.56
N LEU A 543 15.01 52.48 34.77
CA LEU A 543 16.29 52.30 34.07
C LEU A 543 16.42 51.01 33.22
N GLN A 544 15.72 49.92 33.58
CA GLN A 544 15.72 48.68 32.78
C GLN A 544 14.60 48.64 31.73
N SER A 545 13.45 49.27 31.99
CA SER A 545 12.34 49.33 31.04
C SER A 545 12.67 50.19 29.79
N ALA A 546 13.57 51.17 29.93
CA ALA A 546 13.94 52.10 28.86
C ALA A 546 14.82 51.46 27.76
N SER A 547 15.63 50.46 28.08
CA SER A 547 16.51 49.78 27.12
C SER A 547 15.87 48.55 26.45
N ILE A 548 14.90 47.91 27.10
CA ILE A 548 14.25 46.68 26.62
C ILE A 548 13.09 46.99 25.66
N ALA A 549 12.30 48.02 25.96
CA ALA A 549 11.12 48.40 25.18
C ALA A 549 11.39 48.71 23.68
N PRO A 550 12.43 49.50 23.31
CA PRO A 550 12.70 49.77 21.90
C PRO A 550 13.20 48.54 21.13
N VAL A 551 13.95 47.64 21.78
CA VAL A 551 14.41 46.38 21.17
C VAL A 551 13.21 45.49 20.85
N LEU A 552 12.28 45.32 21.79
CA LEU A 552 11.06 44.55 21.55
C LEU A 552 10.21 45.15 20.43
N LEU A 553 9.96 46.46 20.44
CA LEU A 553 9.21 47.12 19.38
C LEU A 553 9.89 46.95 18.00
N GLY A 554 11.22 47.06 17.94
CA GLY A 554 12.00 46.84 16.73
C GLY A 554 11.87 45.42 16.20
N THR A 555 11.92 44.41 17.07
CA THR A 555 11.91 43.00 16.67
C THR A 555 10.59 42.54 16.07
N PHE A 556 9.47 42.88 16.70
CA PHE A 556 8.16 42.59 16.13
C PHE A 556 7.84 43.50 14.93
N GLY A 557 8.38 44.71 14.88
CA GLY A 557 8.31 45.56 13.69
C GLY A 557 9.05 44.94 12.50
N LEU A 558 10.24 44.37 12.72
CA LEU A 558 10.99 43.60 11.73
C LEU A 558 10.25 42.32 11.33
N ALA A 559 9.66 41.61 12.29
CA ALA A 559 8.81 40.45 12.01
C ALA A 559 7.62 40.82 11.13
N ALA A 560 6.92 41.92 11.43
CA ALA A 560 5.83 42.44 10.60
C ALA A 560 6.29 42.78 9.16
N GLY A 561 7.49 43.36 9.01
CA GLY A 561 8.09 43.59 7.70
C GLY A 561 8.40 42.30 6.93
N CYS A 562 8.92 41.28 7.61
CA CYS A 562 9.17 39.96 7.02
C CYS A 562 7.86 39.29 6.60
N ILE A 563 6.83 39.32 7.45
CA ILE A 563 5.49 38.77 7.16
C ILE A 563 4.90 39.36 5.88
N ALA A 564 4.92 40.70 5.75
CA ALA A 564 4.40 41.36 4.56
C ALA A 564 5.18 40.97 3.30
N LEU A 565 6.50 40.77 3.42
CA LEU A 565 7.36 40.35 2.31
C LEU A 565 7.14 38.88 1.93
N SER A 566 6.90 37.97 2.89
CA SER A 566 6.60 36.56 2.62
C SER A 566 5.36 36.40 1.74
N PHE A 567 4.26 37.09 2.08
CA PHE A 567 3.06 37.09 1.22
C PHE A 567 3.26 37.82 -0.11
N LEU A 568 4.15 38.82 -0.19
CA LEU A 568 4.50 39.47 -1.45
C LEU A 568 5.29 38.52 -2.38
N LEU A 569 6.01 37.55 -1.82
CA LEU A 569 6.73 36.50 -2.55
C LEU A 569 5.84 35.31 -2.95
N SER A 570 4.64 35.15 -2.37
CA SER A 570 3.70 34.07 -2.71
C SER A 570 3.43 33.88 -4.22
N PRO A 571 3.34 34.92 -5.07
CA PRO A 571 3.14 34.73 -6.51
C PRO A 571 4.35 34.10 -7.21
N ILE A 572 5.55 34.26 -6.64
CA ILE A 572 6.77 33.63 -7.14
C ILE A 572 6.74 32.14 -6.82
N TYR A 573 6.30 31.75 -5.62
CA TYR A 573 6.13 30.33 -5.27
C TYR A 573 5.14 29.65 -6.20
N LEU A 574 3.99 30.27 -6.47
CA LEU A 574 3.00 29.76 -7.43
C LEU A 574 3.56 29.62 -8.85
N LEU A 575 4.36 30.58 -9.32
CA LEU A 575 5.03 30.50 -10.63
C LEU A 575 6.09 29.38 -10.69
N VAL A 576 6.79 29.14 -9.59
CA VAL A 576 7.77 28.05 -9.50
C VAL A 576 7.08 26.69 -9.55
N LEU A 577 5.99 26.51 -8.81
CA LEU A 577 5.18 25.28 -8.84
C LEU A 577 4.70 24.99 -10.26
N ARG A 578 3.95 25.91 -10.88
CA ARG A 578 3.45 25.77 -12.27
C ARG A 578 4.53 25.57 -13.32
N HIS A 579 5.77 26.03 -13.08
CA HIS A 579 6.86 25.84 -14.04
C HIS A 579 7.53 24.47 -13.92
N ARG A 580 7.57 23.92 -12.70
CA ARG A 580 8.12 22.58 -12.44
C ARG A 580 7.16 21.50 -12.91
N ASP A 581 5.89 21.68 -12.58
CA ASP A 581 4.77 20.86 -13.01
C ASP A 581 4.73 20.68 -14.55
N LYS A 582 4.71 21.78 -15.32
CA LYS A 582 4.81 21.75 -16.81
C LYS A 582 6.08 21.06 -17.37
N ARG A 583 7.03 20.66 -16.54
CA ARG A 583 8.24 19.91 -16.94
C ARG A 583 8.29 18.50 -16.36
N ASN A 584 7.21 18.03 -15.74
CA ASN A 584 7.13 16.76 -15.01
C ASN A 584 8.29 16.63 -14.02
N LEU A 585 8.49 17.66 -13.19
CA LEU A 585 9.51 17.65 -12.14
C LEU A 585 8.82 17.66 -10.78
N GLU A 586 9.18 16.69 -9.92
CA GLU A 586 8.68 16.58 -8.53
C GLU A 586 8.56 17.94 -7.84
N THR A 587 7.37 18.28 -7.37
CA THR A 587 7.18 19.51 -6.59
C THR A 587 7.02 19.16 -5.11
N SER A 588 7.86 19.75 -4.27
CA SER A 588 7.84 19.49 -2.83
C SER A 588 7.57 20.77 -2.08
N GLY A 589 6.43 20.84 -1.40
CA GLY A 589 6.07 21.95 -0.52
C GLY A 589 7.14 22.19 0.56
N ILE A 590 7.74 21.11 1.08
CA ILE A 590 8.83 21.18 2.07
C ILE A 590 10.04 21.96 1.54
N SER A 591 10.42 21.74 0.28
CA SER A 591 11.54 22.45 -0.35
C SER A 591 11.27 23.95 -0.46
N LEU A 592 10.06 24.34 -0.84
CA LEU A 592 9.64 25.75 -0.89
C LEU A 592 9.60 26.36 0.51
N THR A 593 9.09 25.63 1.50
CA THR A 593 9.05 26.05 2.91
C THR A 593 10.46 26.29 3.46
N ILE A 594 11.42 25.40 3.20
CA ILE A 594 12.83 25.57 3.57
C ILE A 594 13.41 26.84 2.94
N ILE A 595 13.17 27.07 1.65
CA ILE A 595 13.65 28.28 0.95
C ILE A 595 13.03 29.54 1.58
N ALA A 596 11.72 29.53 1.84
CA ALA A 596 11.01 30.65 2.46
C ALA A 596 11.54 30.96 3.88
N MET A 597 11.81 29.93 4.68
CA MET A 597 12.39 30.08 6.01
C MET A 597 13.82 30.63 5.95
N ILE A 598 14.68 30.15 5.04
CA ILE A 598 16.04 30.70 4.83
C ILE A 598 15.98 32.18 4.47
N VAL A 599 15.13 32.53 3.50
CA VAL A 599 14.95 33.93 3.05
C VAL A 599 14.49 34.79 4.23
N THR A 600 13.56 34.29 5.05
CA THR A 600 13.04 34.99 6.24
C THR A 600 14.13 35.23 7.28
N VAL A 601 14.95 34.22 7.61
CA VAL A 601 16.07 34.38 8.56
C VAL A 601 17.06 35.44 8.04
N VAL A 602 17.43 35.38 6.76
CA VAL A 602 18.37 36.33 6.15
C VAL A 602 17.81 37.76 6.19
N LEU A 603 16.54 37.95 5.82
CA LEU A 603 15.87 39.24 5.84
C LEU A 603 15.75 39.80 7.26
N TYR A 604 15.40 38.95 8.23
CA TYR A 604 15.27 39.35 9.62
C TYR A 604 16.62 39.81 10.20
N VAL A 605 17.69 39.04 9.97
CA VAL A 605 19.04 39.38 10.43
C VAL A 605 19.56 40.66 9.75
N ALA A 606 19.36 40.80 8.43
CA ALA A 606 19.75 42.01 7.70
C ALA A 606 18.95 43.24 8.15
N GLY A 607 17.64 43.08 8.37
CA GLY A 607 16.77 44.13 8.91
C GLY A 607 17.18 44.55 10.31
N PHE A 608 17.59 43.60 11.15
CA PHE A 608 18.13 43.88 12.48
C PHE A 608 19.44 44.67 12.42
N ALA A 609 20.31 44.39 11.43
CA ALA A 609 21.52 45.18 11.18
C ALA A 609 21.19 46.68 10.96
N LEU A 610 20.17 46.94 10.13
CA LEU A 610 19.71 48.30 9.83
C LEU A 610 19.05 48.97 11.05
N PHE A 611 18.30 48.20 11.84
CA PHE A 611 17.69 48.67 13.08
C PHE A 611 18.76 49.15 14.07
N ILE A 612 19.84 48.39 14.28
CA ILE A 612 20.96 48.82 15.12
C ILE A 612 21.64 50.07 14.53
N ALA A 613 21.91 50.08 13.22
CA ALA A 613 22.59 51.19 12.55
C ALA A 613 21.80 52.52 12.63
N SER A 614 20.47 52.46 12.77
CA SER A 614 19.61 53.63 12.92
C SER A 614 19.67 54.30 14.30
N GLY A 615 20.40 53.73 15.26
CA GLY A 615 20.57 54.28 16.61
C GLY A 615 19.36 54.08 17.54
N LEU A 616 18.35 53.31 17.11
CA LEU A 616 17.18 52.92 17.91
C LEU A 616 17.45 51.67 18.79
N GLY A 617 18.59 51.02 18.63
CA GLY A 617 18.94 49.73 19.27
C GLY A 617 20.02 49.78 20.36
N ILE A 618 20.42 50.96 20.86
CA ILE A 618 21.38 51.14 21.98
C ILE A 618 20.81 52.11 23.00
#